data_AF-A0A086M4G9-F1
#
_entry.id   AF-A0A086M4G9-F1
#
_cell.length_a   1.000
_cell.length_b   1.000
_cell.length_c   1.000
_cell.angle_alpha   90.00
_cell.angle_beta   90.00
_cell.angle_gamma   90.00
#
_symmetry.space_group_name_H-M   'P 1'
#
loop_
_entity.id
_entity.type
_entity.pdbx_description
1 polymer ?
#
loop_
_entity_poly.entity_id
_entity_poly.type
_entity_poly.pdbx_seq_one_letter_code
_entity_poly.pdbx_strand_id
1 'polypeptide(L)'
;MGAYLAKPKTQKVSEEGGEEGRTITCFGAASMQGWRQTMEDAHIATPSLRTASPAAAKTLEELAQSGSRESKEALPAFAQDMSLYAVFDGHASNAVSCWVSDHYTKVFLDRLEQIEADAKKGVSPAGLAESLSRQLPDESIFSLRNAVLCEALQQSFLDVDEQMKREDNRQELKKYFEQGQLEQRDNETYIQRYLNDGGDVRLVEMDGQKYLQFVPRTSEDEEDGESASREKAEGDGQDETEKEAAAKEEASGAVNGEEKRTAEAETVNKLTRLNSTKIEEEDSEKKPESEEEKDTEKEKEEETEKEEEDKAGERPLFAHPSTPEGSGATAVVVLVVGGEDPVIITANAGDSRGVICRGGKAFPLSHDHKPTNPDEKKRIVAAGGYVTNGRVDGNLNLSRAVGDLFYKQTKELPAKAQRITAFPDVR
;
A
#
# COMPACT_ATOMS: atom_id res chain seq x y z
N MET A 1 -9.62 -9.53 10.75
CA MET A 1 -8.16 -9.44 10.58
C MET A 1 -7.74 -10.52 9.60
N GLY A 2 -6.93 -10.20 8.59
CA GLY A 2 -6.29 -11.23 7.75
C GLY A 2 -5.38 -12.12 8.60
N ALA A 3 -5.23 -13.38 8.24
CA ALA A 3 -4.40 -14.30 9.02
C ALA A 3 -2.93 -13.86 8.91
N TYR A 4 -2.26 -13.62 10.02
CA TYR A 4 -0.82 -13.35 10.00
C TYR A 4 -0.03 -14.65 9.89
N LEU A 5 1.14 -14.57 9.27
CA LEU A 5 2.12 -15.66 9.27
C LEU A 5 2.53 -16.00 10.71
N ALA A 6 2.91 -17.26 10.92
CA ALA A 6 3.48 -17.69 12.20
C ALA A 6 4.80 -16.97 12.54
N LYS A 7 5.56 -16.57 11.51
CA LYS A 7 6.79 -15.77 11.61
C LYS A 7 6.88 -14.82 10.41
N PRO A 8 7.49 -13.64 10.55
CA PRO A 8 7.61 -12.72 9.45
C PRO A 8 8.60 -13.25 8.41
N LYS A 9 8.29 -13.06 7.12
CA LYS A 9 9.27 -13.22 6.04
C LYS A 9 10.13 -11.96 5.98
N THR A 10 11.37 -12.08 6.46
CA THR A 10 12.32 -10.96 6.57
C THR A 10 13.32 -10.88 5.42
N GLN A 11 13.22 -11.78 4.44
CA GLN A 11 14.05 -11.73 3.24
C GLN A 11 13.73 -10.46 2.48
N LYS A 12 14.76 -9.69 2.17
CA LYS A 12 14.64 -8.48 1.36
C LYS A 12 14.92 -8.81 -0.10
N VAL A 13 14.11 -8.25 -0.98
CA VAL A 13 14.42 -8.16 -2.40
C VAL A 13 14.91 -6.74 -2.65
N SER A 14 15.96 -6.58 -3.45
CA SER A 14 16.49 -5.27 -3.79
C SER A 14 16.80 -5.23 -5.28
N GLU A 15 16.55 -4.09 -5.87
CA GLU A 15 16.87 -3.81 -7.26
C GLU A 15 17.40 -2.38 -7.38
N GLU A 16 18.16 -2.14 -8.43
CA GLU A 16 18.70 -0.84 -8.77
C GLU A 16 18.72 -0.70 -10.29
N GLY A 17 18.72 0.54 -10.77
CA GLY A 17 18.77 0.79 -12.20
C GLY A 17 18.90 2.26 -12.55
N GLY A 18 19.02 2.51 -13.85
CA GLY A 18 19.42 3.80 -14.40
C GLY A 18 20.91 3.83 -14.73
N GLU A 19 21.26 4.62 -15.74
CA GLU A 19 22.61 4.78 -16.24
C GLU A 19 22.85 6.25 -16.57
N GLU A 20 23.91 6.80 -15.99
CA GLU A 20 24.29 8.20 -16.18
C GLU A 20 24.47 8.51 -17.68
N GLY A 21 23.83 9.58 -18.15
CA GLY A 21 23.85 9.98 -19.55
C GLY A 21 22.95 9.18 -20.49
N ARG A 22 22.31 8.09 -20.03
CA ARG A 22 21.27 7.37 -20.81
C ARG A 22 19.87 7.53 -20.22
N THR A 23 19.74 7.45 -18.90
CA THR A 23 18.48 7.69 -18.19
C THR A 23 18.50 9.06 -17.53
N ILE A 24 17.31 9.52 -17.13
CA ILE A 24 17.12 10.85 -16.53
C ILE A 24 17.46 10.80 -15.04
N THR A 25 17.12 9.68 -14.42
CA THR A 25 17.36 9.41 -13.01
C THR A 25 17.98 8.02 -12.86
N CYS A 26 18.47 7.73 -11.65
CA CYS A 26 18.81 6.39 -11.21
C CYS A 26 17.95 6.06 -9.98
N PHE A 27 17.76 4.78 -9.70
CA PHE A 27 16.96 4.33 -8.58
C PHE A 27 17.59 3.14 -7.87
N GLY A 28 17.20 2.99 -6.60
CA GLY A 28 17.30 1.76 -5.85
C GLY A 28 15.96 1.52 -5.15
N ALA A 29 15.49 0.28 -5.16
CA ALA A 29 14.28 -0.14 -4.47
C ALA A 29 14.57 -1.37 -3.61
N ALA A 30 13.89 -1.47 -2.47
CA ALA A 30 13.96 -2.63 -1.61
C ALA A 30 12.59 -2.91 -1.00
N SER A 31 12.21 -4.19 -0.93
CA SER A 31 10.92 -4.64 -0.43
C SER A 31 11.08 -5.87 0.47
N MET A 32 10.09 -6.08 1.35
CA MET A 32 10.05 -7.19 2.32
C MET A 32 8.61 -7.47 2.73
N GLN A 33 8.15 -8.72 2.60
CA GLN A 33 6.76 -9.10 2.87
C GLN A 33 6.33 -8.96 4.34
N GLY A 34 7.20 -9.28 5.30
CA GLY A 34 6.86 -9.19 6.71
C GLY A 34 5.81 -10.23 7.15
N TRP A 35 4.75 -9.79 7.83
CA TRP A 35 3.78 -10.67 8.52
C TRP A 35 2.57 -11.08 7.69
N ARG A 36 2.35 -10.46 6.53
CA ARG A 36 1.22 -10.76 5.64
C ARG A 36 1.40 -12.11 4.96
N GLN A 37 0.31 -12.75 4.58
CA GLN A 37 0.37 -14.04 3.90
C GLN A 37 0.94 -13.93 2.48
N THR A 38 0.83 -12.77 1.85
CA THR A 38 1.37 -12.45 0.52
C THR A 38 2.17 -11.15 0.58
N MET A 39 3.08 -10.95 -0.37
CA MET A 39 3.68 -9.64 -0.63
C MET A 39 2.59 -8.76 -1.26
N GLU A 40 1.90 -7.97 -0.45
CA GLU A 40 0.78 -7.12 -0.89
C GLU A 40 1.25 -5.83 -1.57
N ASP A 41 2.52 -5.44 -1.44
CA ASP A 41 3.03 -4.22 -2.08
C ASP A 41 3.63 -4.51 -3.46
N ALA A 42 3.46 -3.55 -4.37
CA ALA A 42 4.10 -3.52 -5.67
C ALA A 42 4.62 -2.11 -5.97
N HIS A 43 5.51 -1.96 -6.95
CA HIS A 43 6.11 -0.67 -7.29
C HIS A 43 6.48 -0.55 -8.77
N ILE A 44 6.52 0.69 -9.25
CA ILE A 44 7.06 1.06 -10.55
C ILE A 44 8.37 1.81 -10.32
N ALA A 45 9.43 1.39 -11.02
CA ALA A 45 10.71 2.08 -11.03
C ALA A 45 11.22 2.26 -12.46
N THR A 46 10.73 3.31 -13.14
CA THR A 46 11.10 3.60 -14.52
C THR A 46 11.96 4.87 -14.59
N PRO A 47 13.31 4.74 -14.61
CA PRO A 47 14.24 5.87 -14.59
C PRO A 47 14.23 6.73 -15.86
N SER A 48 13.61 6.24 -16.93
CA SER A 48 13.31 7.01 -18.13
C SER A 48 12.19 6.31 -18.90
N LEU A 49 11.08 7.00 -19.15
CA LEU A 49 9.98 6.47 -19.94
C LEU A 49 10.43 6.18 -21.38
N ARG A 50 11.40 6.95 -21.92
CA ARG A 50 12.01 6.72 -23.25
C ARG A 50 12.59 5.32 -23.43
N THR A 51 13.10 4.75 -22.34
CA THR A 51 13.69 3.41 -22.29
C THR A 51 12.88 2.57 -21.31
N ALA A 52 11.62 2.30 -21.67
CA ALA A 52 10.75 1.46 -20.86
C ALA A 52 11.46 0.15 -20.48
N SER A 53 11.31 -0.27 -19.21
CA SER A 53 11.81 -1.54 -18.70
C SER A 53 11.26 -2.73 -19.51
N PRO A 54 11.82 -3.94 -19.46
CA PRO A 54 11.28 -5.10 -20.20
C PRO A 54 9.78 -5.37 -19.94
N ALA A 55 9.28 -5.08 -18.74
CA ALA A 55 7.85 -5.19 -18.41
C ALA A 55 7.01 -4.11 -19.10
N ALA A 56 7.43 -2.84 -19.01
CA ALA A 56 6.76 -1.74 -19.71
C ALA A 56 6.92 -1.84 -21.24
N ALA A 57 8.01 -2.44 -21.74
CA ALA A 57 8.22 -2.75 -23.14
C ALA A 57 7.27 -3.85 -23.63
N LYS A 58 7.00 -4.86 -22.81
CA LYS A 58 5.98 -5.89 -23.11
C LYS A 58 4.57 -5.28 -23.15
N THR A 59 4.22 -4.40 -22.20
CA THR A 59 2.95 -3.67 -22.19
C THR A 59 2.82 -2.72 -23.40
N LEU A 60 3.91 -2.07 -23.81
CA LEU A 60 3.98 -1.24 -25.03
C LEU A 60 3.90 -2.09 -26.32
N GLU A 61 4.45 -3.30 -26.34
CA GLU A 61 4.34 -4.26 -27.45
C GLU A 61 2.93 -4.86 -27.58
N GLU A 62 2.23 -5.12 -26.48
CA GLU A 62 0.84 -5.60 -26.47
C GLU A 62 -0.13 -4.51 -26.93
N LEU A 63 0.14 -3.26 -26.55
CA LEU A 63 -0.48 -2.04 -27.08
C LEU A 63 -0.44 -1.98 -28.60
N ALA A 64 0.74 -2.22 -29.17
CA ALA A 64 0.99 -2.20 -30.62
C ALA A 64 0.26 -3.32 -31.40
N GLN A 65 -0.28 -4.34 -30.71
CA GLN A 65 -1.00 -5.45 -31.34
C GLN A 65 -2.52 -5.25 -31.37
N SER A 66 -3.05 -4.29 -30.60
CA SER A 66 -4.49 -3.99 -30.52
C SER A 66 -4.97 -2.96 -31.55
N GLY A 67 -4.05 -2.30 -32.27
CA GLY A 67 -4.30 -1.31 -33.30
C GLY A 67 -3.67 -1.70 -34.64
N SER A 68 -4.36 -1.36 -35.74
CA SER A 68 -3.94 -1.62 -37.12
C SER A 68 -2.47 -1.27 -37.41
N ARG A 69 -1.79 -2.18 -38.11
CA ARG A 69 -0.48 -1.99 -38.77
C ARG A 69 -0.29 -0.56 -39.31
N GLU A 70 0.57 0.22 -38.67
CA GLU A 70 1.74 0.90 -39.26
C GLU A 70 2.42 1.81 -38.22
N SER A 71 3.75 1.72 -38.16
CA SER A 71 4.72 2.47 -37.33
C SER A 71 5.00 1.92 -35.91
N LYS A 72 6.30 1.71 -35.65
CA LYS A 72 6.86 1.68 -34.30
C LYS A 72 6.64 3.08 -33.73
N GLU A 73 5.51 3.34 -33.09
CA GLU A 73 5.20 4.66 -32.55
C GLU A 73 6.21 4.96 -31.43
N ALA A 74 7.09 5.92 -31.70
CA ALA A 74 7.96 6.50 -30.68
C ALA A 74 7.07 7.09 -29.59
N LEU A 75 7.44 6.90 -28.32
CA LEU A 75 6.78 7.56 -27.19
C LEU A 75 6.53 9.04 -27.49
N PRO A 76 5.37 9.59 -27.07
CA PRO A 76 5.06 10.98 -27.30
C PRO A 76 6.22 11.87 -26.88
N ALA A 77 6.56 12.87 -27.70
CA ALA A 77 7.75 13.70 -27.49
C ALA A 77 7.82 14.32 -26.09
N PHE A 78 6.66 14.65 -25.51
CA PHE A 78 6.54 15.23 -24.18
C PHE A 78 6.88 14.27 -23.03
N ALA A 79 6.91 12.96 -23.26
CA ALA A 79 7.18 11.93 -22.24
C ALA A 79 8.64 11.44 -22.26
N GLN A 80 9.43 11.88 -23.24
CA GLN A 80 10.79 11.38 -23.47
C GLN A 80 11.80 11.83 -22.40
N ASP A 81 11.46 12.89 -21.67
CA ASP A 81 12.21 13.50 -20.58
C ASP A 81 11.53 13.25 -19.22
N MET A 82 10.80 12.14 -19.07
CA MET A 82 10.16 11.76 -17.81
C MET A 82 10.69 10.47 -17.21
N SER A 83 10.80 10.43 -15.88
CA SER A 83 10.89 9.20 -15.08
C SER A 83 9.60 9.03 -14.29
N LEU A 84 9.15 7.79 -14.13
CA LEU A 84 7.93 7.47 -13.39
C LEU A 84 8.27 6.46 -12.28
N TYR A 85 7.91 6.84 -11.05
CA TYR A 85 8.04 6.00 -9.87
C TYR A 85 6.69 5.87 -9.20
N ALA A 86 6.36 4.68 -8.69
CA ALA A 86 5.15 4.49 -7.92
C ALA A 86 5.34 3.42 -6.84
N VAL A 87 4.63 3.56 -5.73
CA VAL A 87 4.47 2.51 -4.72
C VAL A 87 2.99 2.29 -4.48
N PHE A 88 2.60 1.02 -4.51
CA PHE A 88 1.24 0.55 -4.26
C PHE A 88 1.26 -0.39 -3.05
N ASP A 89 0.94 0.13 -1.86
CA ASP A 89 0.76 -0.68 -0.64
C ASP A 89 -0.65 -1.29 -0.69
N GLY A 90 -0.71 -2.60 -0.94
CA GLY A 90 -1.95 -3.33 -1.16
C GLY A 90 -2.57 -3.84 0.13
N HIS A 91 -3.89 -4.06 0.09
CA HIS A 91 -4.63 -4.64 1.21
C HIS A 91 -5.71 -5.62 0.78
N ALA A 92 -6.03 -6.54 1.68
CA ALA A 92 -6.89 -7.73 1.51
C ALA A 92 -6.30 -8.78 0.54
N SER A 93 -5.63 -8.36 -0.53
CA SER A 93 -4.77 -9.21 -1.35
C SER A 93 -3.72 -8.37 -2.09
N ASN A 94 -2.79 -9.02 -2.79
CA ASN A 94 -1.84 -8.37 -3.69
C ASN A 94 -2.41 -8.11 -5.10
N ALA A 95 -3.67 -8.47 -5.38
CA ALA A 95 -4.19 -8.46 -6.73
C ALA A 95 -4.23 -7.04 -7.34
N VAL A 96 -4.72 -6.07 -6.56
CA VAL A 96 -4.85 -4.68 -7.03
C VAL A 96 -3.49 -4.02 -7.16
N SER A 97 -2.60 -4.13 -6.16
CA SER A 97 -1.26 -3.51 -6.23
C SER A 97 -0.44 -4.06 -7.40
N CYS A 98 -0.42 -5.37 -7.61
CA CYS A 98 0.27 -5.98 -8.75
C CYS A 98 -0.34 -5.57 -10.10
N TRP A 99 -1.67 -5.65 -10.24
CA TRP A 99 -2.33 -5.27 -11.49
C TRP A 99 -2.07 -3.80 -11.83
N VAL A 100 -2.20 -2.90 -10.84
CA VAL A 100 -1.94 -1.47 -11.05
C VAL A 100 -0.47 -1.23 -11.40
N SER A 101 0.47 -1.92 -10.75
CA SER A 101 1.90 -1.82 -11.09
C SER A 101 2.19 -2.15 -12.55
N ASP A 102 1.54 -3.18 -13.09
CA ASP A 102 1.75 -3.63 -14.48
C ASP A 102 1.07 -2.72 -15.53
N HIS A 103 -0.01 -2.04 -15.14
CA HIS A 103 -0.87 -1.30 -16.08
C HIS A 103 -0.78 0.23 -15.97
N TYR A 104 -0.46 0.78 -14.80
CA TYR A 104 -0.57 2.21 -14.51
C TYR A 104 0.21 3.09 -15.51
N THR A 105 1.43 2.68 -15.87
CA THR A 105 2.26 3.43 -16.83
C THR A 105 1.53 3.62 -18.17
N LYS A 106 0.87 2.57 -18.66
CA LYS A 106 0.07 2.63 -19.88
C LYS A 106 -1.16 3.52 -19.71
N VAL A 107 -1.92 3.34 -18.63
CA VAL A 107 -3.10 4.16 -18.32
C VAL A 107 -2.74 5.64 -18.27
N PHE A 108 -1.59 5.96 -17.68
CA PHE A 108 -1.05 7.30 -17.60
C PHE A 108 -0.70 7.88 -18.97
N LEU A 109 0.04 7.14 -19.80
CA LEU A 109 0.44 7.61 -21.12
C LEU A 109 -0.77 7.83 -22.04
N ASP A 110 -1.74 6.91 -22.06
CA ASP A 110 -2.97 7.04 -22.85
C ASP A 110 -3.76 8.29 -22.43
N ARG A 111 -3.92 8.51 -21.11
CA ARG A 111 -4.65 9.66 -20.56
C ARG A 111 -3.92 10.97 -20.86
N LEU A 112 -2.60 10.97 -20.75
CA LEU A 112 -1.77 12.14 -20.99
C LEU A 112 -1.82 12.56 -22.47
N GLU A 113 -1.77 11.60 -23.40
CA GLU A 113 -1.96 11.87 -24.83
C GLU A 113 -3.34 12.48 -25.11
N GLN A 114 -4.40 11.95 -24.48
CA GLN A 114 -5.75 12.50 -24.64
C GLN A 114 -5.84 13.95 -24.15
N ILE A 115 -5.36 14.25 -22.93
CA ILE A 115 -5.41 15.60 -22.36
C ILE A 115 -4.56 16.56 -23.18
N GLU A 116 -3.38 16.15 -23.65
CA GLU A 116 -2.53 16.98 -24.49
C GLU A 116 -3.22 17.30 -25.84
N ALA A 117 -3.89 16.32 -26.45
CA ALA A 117 -4.66 16.51 -27.67
C ALA A 117 -5.84 17.48 -27.46
N ASP A 118 -6.50 17.44 -26.31
CA ASP A 118 -7.60 18.34 -25.97
C ASP A 118 -7.10 19.76 -25.63
N ALA A 119 -5.96 19.88 -24.94
CA ALA A 119 -5.27 21.15 -24.71
C ALA A 119 -4.88 21.84 -26.03
N LYS A 120 -4.38 21.07 -27.02
CA LYS A 120 -4.09 21.57 -28.38
C LYS A 120 -5.34 22.07 -29.11
N LYS A 121 -6.54 21.59 -28.75
CA LYS A 121 -7.83 22.07 -29.27
C LYS A 121 -8.39 23.26 -28.48
N GLY A 122 -7.67 23.76 -27.49
CA GLY A 122 -8.09 24.89 -26.65
C GLY A 122 -8.99 24.50 -25.47
N VAL A 123 -9.13 23.21 -25.16
CA VAL A 123 -9.77 22.77 -23.92
C VAL A 123 -8.76 22.99 -22.80
N SER A 124 -9.05 23.90 -21.89
CA SER A 124 -8.19 24.11 -20.72
C SER A 124 -8.15 22.84 -19.88
N PRO A 125 -6.97 22.42 -19.40
CA PRO A 125 -6.87 21.37 -18.41
C PRO A 125 -7.80 21.65 -17.22
N ALA A 126 -8.64 20.68 -16.84
CA ALA A 126 -9.73 20.86 -15.87
C ALA A 126 -9.25 21.17 -14.44
N GLY A 127 -7.95 20.98 -14.16
CA GLY A 127 -7.34 21.19 -12.85
C GLY A 127 -6.88 22.61 -12.54
N LEU A 128 -6.87 23.55 -13.49
CA LEU A 128 -6.20 24.85 -13.29
C LEU A 128 -7.03 25.87 -12.47
N ALA A 129 -8.34 25.69 -12.32
CA ALA A 129 -9.21 26.77 -11.86
C ALA A 129 -9.47 26.82 -10.34
N GLU A 130 -9.29 25.75 -9.56
CA GLU A 130 -9.84 25.71 -8.18
C GLU A 130 -8.85 25.42 -7.05
N SER A 131 -7.78 24.64 -7.29
CA SER A 131 -6.81 24.26 -6.24
C SER A 131 -5.47 25.01 -6.29
N LEU A 132 -4.93 25.28 -7.49
CA LEU A 132 -3.56 25.79 -7.66
C LEU A 132 -3.44 27.31 -7.60
N SER A 133 -4.47 28.05 -8.03
CA SER A 133 -4.45 29.53 -8.08
C SER A 133 -4.42 30.21 -6.70
N ARG A 134 -4.73 29.49 -5.61
CA ARG A 134 -4.80 30.07 -4.25
C ARG A 134 -3.53 29.91 -3.42
N GLN A 135 -2.55 29.11 -3.85
CA GLN A 135 -1.43 28.70 -2.99
C GLN A 135 -0.05 28.79 -3.62
N LEU A 136 0.08 29.04 -4.93
CA LEU A 136 1.38 29.10 -5.57
C LEU A 136 1.99 30.52 -5.49
N PRO A 137 3.24 30.67 -5.01
CA PRO A 137 3.89 31.97 -4.88
C PRO A 137 4.24 32.66 -6.22
N ASP A 138 4.28 31.92 -7.32
CA ASP A 138 4.74 32.42 -8.61
C ASP A 138 4.00 31.75 -9.79
N GLU A 139 3.24 32.55 -10.55
CA GLU A 139 2.50 32.08 -11.73
C GLU A 139 3.43 31.68 -12.89
N SER A 140 4.72 32.05 -12.87
CA SER A 140 5.66 31.68 -13.93
C SER A 140 6.09 30.20 -13.87
N ILE A 141 5.82 29.50 -12.77
CA ILE A 141 6.21 28.09 -12.56
C ILE A 141 5.20 27.12 -13.20
N PHE A 142 3.95 27.55 -13.40
CA PHE A 142 2.88 26.67 -13.85
C PHE A 142 2.66 26.76 -15.36
N SER A 143 3.56 26.13 -16.11
CA SER A 143 3.42 25.99 -17.56
C SER A 143 2.18 25.16 -17.92
N LEU A 144 1.64 25.36 -19.13
CA LEU A 144 0.57 24.52 -19.68
C LEU A 144 0.95 23.02 -19.62
N ARG A 145 2.24 22.71 -19.79
CA ARG A 145 2.77 21.36 -19.66
C ARG A 145 2.54 20.80 -18.26
N ASN A 146 2.89 21.54 -17.21
CA ASN A 146 2.69 21.10 -15.82
C ASN A 146 1.21 20.89 -15.50
N ALA A 147 0.33 21.77 -16.01
CA ALA A 147 -1.11 21.61 -15.87
C ALA A 147 -1.65 20.33 -16.50
N VAL A 148 -1.23 20.03 -17.74
CA VAL A 148 -1.58 18.81 -18.46
C VAL A 148 -1.10 17.57 -17.69
N LEU A 149 0.12 17.60 -17.14
CA LEU A 149 0.67 16.47 -16.36
C LEU A 149 -0.08 16.24 -15.05
N CYS A 150 -0.39 17.31 -14.32
CA CYS A 150 -1.15 17.21 -13.07
C CYS A 150 -2.55 16.62 -13.31
N GLU A 151 -3.25 17.09 -14.33
CA GLU A 151 -4.57 16.54 -14.68
C GLU A 151 -4.46 15.09 -15.15
N ALA A 152 -3.45 14.76 -15.96
CA ALA A 152 -3.24 13.38 -16.40
C ALA A 152 -3.05 12.45 -15.21
N LEU A 153 -2.19 12.79 -14.25
CA LEU A 153 -2.03 12.01 -13.03
C LEU A 153 -3.35 11.84 -12.26
N GLN A 154 -4.12 12.92 -12.09
CA GLN A 154 -5.41 12.84 -11.38
C GLN A 154 -6.40 11.91 -12.05
N GLN A 155 -6.55 12.03 -13.37
CA GLN A 155 -7.50 11.23 -14.15
C GLN A 155 -7.04 9.78 -14.25
N SER A 156 -5.73 9.51 -14.36
CA SER A 156 -5.21 8.14 -14.45
C SER A 156 -5.53 7.28 -13.23
N PHE A 157 -5.55 7.85 -12.02
CA PHE A 157 -5.98 7.11 -10.84
C PHE A 157 -7.47 6.70 -10.91
N LEU A 158 -8.33 7.57 -11.45
CA LEU A 158 -9.74 7.26 -11.66
C LEU A 158 -9.93 6.26 -12.81
N ASP A 159 -9.13 6.38 -13.87
CA ASP A 159 -9.16 5.46 -15.00
C ASP A 159 -8.74 4.06 -14.62
N VAL A 160 -7.80 3.91 -13.68
CA VAL A 160 -7.42 2.61 -13.13
C VAL A 160 -8.65 1.89 -12.55
N ASP A 161 -9.43 2.56 -11.70
CA ASP A 161 -10.68 1.99 -11.17
C ASP A 161 -11.67 1.64 -12.28
N GLU A 162 -11.80 2.50 -13.29
CA GLU A 162 -12.73 2.28 -14.39
C GLU A 162 -12.29 1.11 -15.28
N GLN A 163 -10.98 0.96 -15.49
CA GLN A 163 -10.41 -0.18 -16.19
C GLN A 163 -10.63 -1.48 -15.42
N MET A 164 -10.49 -1.49 -14.09
CA MET A 164 -10.77 -2.69 -13.28
C MET A 164 -12.22 -3.14 -13.32
N LYS A 165 -13.17 -2.27 -13.70
CA LYS A 165 -14.59 -2.65 -13.87
C LYS A 165 -14.86 -3.37 -15.19
N ARG A 166 -13.96 -3.27 -16.18
CA ARG A 166 -14.14 -3.91 -17.49
C ARG A 166 -14.00 -5.43 -17.36
N GLU A 167 -14.82 -6.16 -18.10
CA GLU A 167 -14.95 -7.61 -17.93
C GLU A 167 -13.65 -8.38 -18.23
N ASP A 168 -12.93 -7.99 -19.27
CA ASP A 168 -11.61 -8.51 -19.63
C ASP A 168 -10.59 -8.30 -18.49
N ASN A 169 -10.52 -7.08 -17.96
CA ASN A 169 -9.62 -6.74 -16.86
C ASN A 169 -10.04 -7.40 -15.54
N ARG A 170 -11.33 -7.62 -15.29
CA ARG A 170 -11.80 -8.39 -14.11
C ARG A 170 -11.32 -9.83 -14.14
N GLN A 171 -11.33 -10.45 -15.32
CA GLN A 171 -10.81 -11.81 -15.48
C GLN A 171 -9.30 -11.87 -15.26
N GLU A 172 -8.57 -10.85 -15.69
CA GLU A 172 -7.14 -10.72 -15.42
C GLU A 172 -6.85 -10.48 -13.92
N LEU A 173 -7.53 -9.53 -13.29
CA LEU A 173 -7.41 -9.24 -11.86
C LEU A 173 -7.70 -10.49 -11.00
N LYS A 174 -8.65 -11.33 -11.45
CA LYS A 174 -8.93 -12.64 -10.82
C LYS A 174 -7.72 -13.58 -10.88
N LYS A 175 -6.92 -13.56 -11.95
CA LYS A 175 -5.69 -14.38 -12.05
C LYS A 175 -4.65 -13.93 -11.02
N TYR A 176 -4.43 -12.62 -10.87
CA TYR A 176 -3.55 -12.09 -9.82
C TYR A 176 -4.03 -12.52 -8.44
N PHE A 177 -5.34 -12.42 -8.19
CA PHE A 177 -5.95 -12.84 -6.93
C PHE A 177 -5.76 -14.34 -6.66
N GLU A 178 -6.02 -15.20 -7.65
CA GLU A 178 -5.83 -16.66 -7.54
C GLU A 178 -4.36 -17.03 -7.33
N GLN A 179 -3.43 -16.34 -7.99
CA GLN A 179 -1.99 -16.52 -7.77
C GLN A 179 -1.58 -16.16 -6.34
N GLY A 180 -2.04 -15.01 -5.83
CA GLY A 180 -1.83 -14.64 -4.43
C GLY A 180 -2.39 -15.69 -3.48
N GLN A 181 -3.59 -16.21 -3.72
CA GLN A 181 -4.18 -17.29 -2.91
C GLN A 181 -3.36 -18.58 -2.92
N LEU A 182 -2.71 -18.94 -4.03
CA LEU A 182 -1.79 -20.08 -4.08
C LEU A 182 -0.57 -19.85 -3.19
N GLU A 183 0.04 -18.67 -3.25
CA GLU A 183 1.16 -18.30 -2.37
C GLU A 183 0.77 -18.33 -0.89
N GLN A 184 -0.49 -18.04 -0.55
CA GLN A 184 -0.99 -18.13 0.83
C GLN A 184 -1.08 -19.56 1.35
N ARG A 185 -1.37 -20.56 0.49
CA ARG A 185 -1.53 -21.97 0.92
C ARG A 185 -0.24 -22.58 1.43
N ASP A 186 0.89 -22.15 0.89
CA ASP A 186 2.21 -22.62 1.29
C ASP A 186 2.68 -21.96 2.60
N ASN A 187 1.92 -20.99 3.12
CA ASN A 187 2.32 -20.18 4.27
C ASN A 187 1.58 -20.59 5.55
N GLU A 188 2.34 -21.09 6.53
CA GLU A 188 1.80 -21.41 7.86
C GLU A 188 1.40 -20.14 8.63
N THR A 189 0.13 -20.04 8.99
CA THR A 189 -0.41 -18.95 9.81
C THR A 189 -0.17 -19.18 11.29
N TYR A 190 -0.22 -18.11 12.09
CA TYR A 190 -0.09 -18.22 13.55
C TYR A 190 -1.10 -19.21 14.17
N ILE A 191 -2.36 -19.16 13.71
CA ILE A 191 -3.42 -20.05 14.21
C ILE A 191 -3.16 -21.50 13.81
N GLN A 192 -2.79 -21.76 12.55
CA GLN A 192 -2.45 -23.11 12.10
C GLN A 192 -1.29 -23.69 12.91
N ARG A 193 -0.23 -22.90 13.10
CA ARG A 193 0.90 -23.30 13.94
C ARG A 193 0.47 -23.59 15.37
N TYR A 194 -0.31 -22.70 15.98
CA TYR A 194 -0.80 -22.86 17.35
C TYR A 194 -1.58 -24.17 17.52
N LEU A 195 -2.46 -24.48 16.58
CA LEU A 195 -3.24 -25.73 16.57
C LEU A 195 -2.37 -26.97 16.28
N ASN A 196 -1.42 -26.87 15.35
CA ASN A 196 -0.46 -27.96 15.04
C ASN A 196 0.45 -28.26 16.23
N ASP A 197 0.83 -27.23 16.98
CA ASP A 197 1.54 -27.31 18.24
C ASP A 197 0.59 -27.71 19.39
N GLY A 198 -0.58 -28.31 19.13
CA GLY A 198 -1.49 -28.87 20.14
C GLY A 198 -2.20 -27.85 21.03
N GLY A 199 -2.22 -26.57 20.64
CA GLY A 199 -3.05 -25.55 21.30
C GLY A 199 -4.53 -25.72 20.95
N ASP A 200 -5.42 -25.38 21.87
CA ASP A 200 -6.88 -25.43 21.68
C ASP A 200 -7.46 -24.01 21.54
N VAL A 201 -8.47 -23.85 20.68
CA VAL A 201 -9.16 -22.57 20.47
C VAL A 201 -10.65 -22.78 20.66
N ARG A 202 -11.25 -21.99 21.55
CA ARG A 202 -12.69 -22.09 21.86
C ARG A 202 -13.41 -20.81 21.52
N LEU A 203 -14.65 -20.94 21.07
CA LEU A 203 -15.54 -19.81 20.89
C LEU A 203 -16.15 -19.46 22.25
N VAL A 204 -15.98 -18.21 22.68
CA VAL A 204 -16.54 -17.69 23.94
C VAL A 204 -17.43 -16.51 23.63
N GLU A 205 -18.56 -16.40 24.30
CA GLU A 205 -19.46 -15.25 24.17
C GLU A 205 -19.34 -14.37 25.42
N MET A 206 -18.99 -13.10 25.22
CA MET A 206 -18.91 -12.08 26.28
C MET A 206 -19.66 -10.84 25.79
N ASP A 207 -20.55 -10.29 26.61
CA ASP A 207 -21.33 -9.08 26.29
C ASP A 207 -22.07 -9.14 24.93
N GLY A 208 -22.55 -10.33 24.55
CA GLY A 208 -23.24 -10.58 23.29
C GLY A 208 -22.32 -10.61 22.04
N GLN A 209 -21.00 -10.50 22.22
CA GLN A 209 -20.00 -10.66 21.18
C GLN A 209 -19.28 -12.00 21.30
N LYS A 210 -18.99 -12.62 20.14
CA LYS A 210 -18.28 -13.90 20.04
C LYS A 210 -16.78 -13.65 19.83
N TYR A 211 -15.97 -14.27 20.67
CA TYR A 211 -14.52 -14.19 20.66
C TYR A 211 -13.91 -15.59 20.48
N LEU A 212 -12.73 -15.65 19.86
CA LEU A 212 -11.89 -16.85 19.87
C LEU A 212 -10.92 -16.75 21.04
N GLN A 213 -11.08 -17.61 22.04
CA GLN A 213 -10.17 -17.74 23.16
C GLN A 213 -9.10 -18.79 22.84
N PHE A 214 -7.84 -18.39 22.89
CA PHE A 214 -6.70 -19.31 22.83
C PHE A 214 -6.51 -19.92 24.21
N VAL A 215 -6.60 -21.25 24.31
CA VAL A 215 -6.44 -22.00 25.56
C VAL A 215 -4.98 -22.41 25.68
N PRO A 216 -4.17 -21.75 26.53
CA PRO A 216 -2.77 -22.08 26.68
C PRO A 216 -2.61 -23.50 27.24
N ARG A 217 -1.53 -24.17 26.86
CA ARG A 217 -1.18 -25.48 27.43
C ARG A 217 -1.06 -25.37 28.94
N THR A 218 -1.87 -26.14 29.67
CA THR A 218 -1.60 -26.46 31.06
C THR A 218 -0.59 -27.59 31.09
N SER A 219 0.43 -27.49 31.95
CA SER A 219 1.48 -28.51 32.12
C SER A 219 0.98 -29.84 32.71
N GLU A 220 -0.33 -30.08 32.68
CA GLU A 220 -1.02 -31.25 33.25
C GLU A 220 -1.50 -32.22 32.15
N ASP A 221 -1.36 -31.87 30.86
CA ASP A 221 -1.83 -32.69 29.73
C ASP A 221 -0.76 -33.63 29.13
N GLU A 222 0.45 -33.72 29.72
CA GLU A 222 1.53 -34.60 29.21
C GLU A 222 1.50 -36.05 29.74
N GLU A 223 0.60 -36.42 30.67
CA GLU A 223 0.61 -37.76 31.27
C GLU A 223 -0.43 -38.75 30.76
N ASP A 224 -1.42 -38.37 29.95
CA ASP A 224 -2.47 -39.31 29.55
C ASP A 224 -2.64 -39.45 28.03
N GLY A 225 -2.15 -40.59 27.50
CA GLY A 225 -2.90 -41.29 26.45
C GLY A 225 -2.17 -41.59 25.15
N GLU A 226 -1.24 -42.53 25.19
CA GLU A 226 -1.11 -43.49 24.09
C GLU A 226 -2.49 -44.09 23.72
N SER A 227 -2.68 -44.32 22.41
CA SER A 227 -3.71 -45.13 21.74
C SER A 227 -5.02 -44.46 21.31
N ALA A 228 -5.14 -44.20 20.00
CA ALA A 228 -6.28 -44.66 19.20
C ALA A 228 -5.93 -44.62 17.69
N SER A 229 -5.92 -45.80 17.12
CA SER A 229 -5.54 -46.22 15.77
C SER A 229 -6.30 -45.55 14.62
N ARG A 230 -5.56 -45.20 13.56
CA ARG A 230 -6.09 -45.00 12.20
C ARG A 230 -6.34 -46.38 11.56
N GLU A 231 -7.60 -46.73 11.32
CA GLU A 231 -7.97 -47.85 10.46
C GLU A 231 -7.43 -47.61 9.04
N LYS A 232 -6.53 -48.47 8.58
CA LYS A 232 -6.18 -48.64 7.16
C LYS A 232 -6.90 -49.87 6.64
N ALA A 233 -7.64 -49.70 5.55
CA ALA A 233 -8.19 -50.80 4.77
C ALA A 233 -7.05 -51.63 4.17
N GLU A 234 -7.07 -52.94 4.44
CA GLU A 234 -6.20 -53.94 3.84
C GLU A 234 -6.60 -54.19 2.38
N GLY A 235 -5.58 -54.19 1.50
CA GLY A 235 -5.60 -54.79 0.17
C GLY A 235 -4.32 -55.61 0.05
N ASP A 236 -4.50 -56.92 0.05
CA ASP A 236 -3.51 -57.99 0.16
C ASP A 236 -2.60 -58.10 -1.08
N GLY A 237 -1.37 -58.58 -0.88
CA GLY A 237 -0.40 -58.80 -1.97
C GLY A 237 1.05 -58.94 -1.49
N GLN A 238 1.43 -60.16 -1.12
CA GLN A 238 2.79 -60.62 -0.85
C GLN A 238 3.73 -60.41 -2.04
N ASP A 239 4.99 -60.01 -1.82
CA ASP A 239 6.16 -60.83 -2.17
C ASP A 239 7.45 -60.28 -1.53
N GLU A 240 8.46 -61.14 -1.48
CA GLU A 240 9.65 -61.14 -0.64
C GLU A 240 10.84 -60.23 -1.07
N THR A 241 11.86 -60.28 -0.20
CA THR A 241 13.33 -60.26 -0.41
C THR A 241 14.18 -58.97 -0.39
N GLU A 242 15.26 -59.12 0.42
CA GLU A 242 16.64 -58.55 0.33
C GLU A 242 16.87 -57.08 0.74
N LYS A 243 17.60 -56.77 1.84
CA LYS A 243 19.02 -56.91 2.24
C LYS A 243 19.87 -55.66 1.94
N GLU A 244 20.85 -55.47 2.84
CA GLU A 244 21.98 -54.50 2.89
C GLU A 244 21.67 -53.16 3.62
N ALA A 245 22.17 -52.90 4.85
CA ALA A 245 23.56 -52.75 5.32
C ALA A 245 24.31 -51.67 4.54
N ALA A 246 25.12 -50.76 5.08
CA ALA A 246 25.55 -50.33 6.40
C ALA A 246 26.48 -49.12 6.13
N ALA A 247 26.63 -48.18 7.06
CA ALA A 247 27.92 -47.64 7.51
C ALA A 247 27.74 -46.37 8.35
N LYS A 248 28.22 -46.48 9.59
CA LYS A 248 28.56 -45.40 10.52
C LYS A 248 30.02 -44.98 10.30
N GLU A 249 30.35 -43.74 10.68
CA GLU A 249 31.51 -43.29 11.48
C GLU A 249 31.49 -41.75 11.44
N GLU A 250 31.25 -40.95 12.51
CA GLU A 250 32.03 -40.73 13.76
C GLU A 250 33.54 -40.62 13.52
N ALA A 251 34.31 -39.63 13.97
CA ALA A 251 34.18 -38.79 15.14
C ALA A 251 35.09 -37.53 15.10
N SER A 252 34.65 -36.49 15.82
CA SER A 252 35.37 -35.70 16.84
C SER A 252 36.79 -35.13 16.62
N GLY A 253 36.97 -33.88 17.07
CA GLY A 253 38.27 -33.35 17.47
C GLY A 253 38.30 -31.82 17.62
N ALA A 254 37.97 -31.33 18.82
CA ALA A 254 38.20 -29.94 19.25
C ALA A 254 39.70 -29.68 19.50
N VAL A 255 40.12 -28.40 19.48
CA VAL A 255 40.83 -27.70 20.58
C VAL A 255 41.23 -26.26 20.18
N ASN A 256 41.01 -25.37 21.15
CA ASN A 256 41.42 -23.98 21.45
C ASN A 256 42.58 -23.29 20.71
N GLY A 257 42.46 -21.95 20.67
CA GLY A 257 43.57 -21.00 20.67
C GLY A 257 43.11 -19.56 20.97
N GLU A 258 43.41 -19.06 22.18
CA GLU A 258 43.38 -17.63 22.55
C GLU A 258 44.64 -16.92 22.04
N GLU A 259 44.55 -15.63 21.69
CA GLU A 259 45.62 -14.65 21.97
C GLU A 259 45.11 -13.20 21.97
N LYS A 260 45.84 -12.32 22.66
CA LYS A 260 45.38 -11.08 23.30
C LYS A 260 46.29 -9.90 22.93
N ARG A 261 45.71 -8.68 23.01
CA ARG A 261 46.30 -7.31 23.12
C ARG A 261 46.67 -6.65 21.77
N THR A 262 46.26 -5.41 21.51
CA THR A 262 46.75 -4.18 22.16
C THR A 262 45.69 -3.08 22.33
N ALA A 263 45.98 -2.17 23.24
CA ALA A 263 45.17 -1.02 23.63
C ALA A 263 45.71 0.28 23.00
N GLU A 264 44.83 1.18 22.60
CA GLU A 264 45.04 2.62 22.65
C GLU A 264 43.75 3.29 23.16
N ALA A 265 43.93 4.22 24.08
CA ALA A 265 42.90 4.96 24.79
C ALA A 265 42.88 6.42 24.30
N GLU A 266 41.89 7.17 24.80
CA GLU A 266 41.70 8.63 24.73
C GLU A 266 40.97 9.10 23.45
N THR A 267 39.79 9.74 23.52
CA THR A 267 39.63 11.07 24.12
C THR A 267 38.13 11.42 24.27
N VAL A 268 37.75 11.77 25.51
CA VAL A 268 36.76 12.77 25.96
C VAL A 268 35.24 12.51 25.90
N ASN A 269 34.68 12.78 27.08
CA ASN A 269 33.33 12.68 27.59
C ASN A 269 32.71 14.10 27.66
N LYS A 270 31.38 14.20 27.81
CA LYS A 270 30.57 15.41 28.14
C LYS A 270 30.42 16.50 27.06
N LEU A 271 29.19 16.95 26.77
CA LEU A 271 28.51 18.01 27.54
C LEU A 271 27.11 18.32 26.96
N THR A 272 26.13 18.35 27.86
CA THR A 272 24.82 18.99 27.72
C THR A 272 24.89 20.52 27.71
N ARG A 273 23.81 21.17 27.23
CA ARG A 273 23.28 22.52 27.57
C ARG A 273 23.82 23.77 26.85
N LEU A 274 22.83 24.51 26.33
CA LEU A 274 22.63 25.98 26.33
C LEU A 274 23.40 26.87 25.35
N ASN A 275 22.66 27.50 24.42
CA ASN A 275 22.23 28.92 24.45
C ASN A 275 21.40 29.19 23.16
N SER A 276 20.13 29.59 23.14
CA SER A 276 19.44 30.79 23.67
C SER A 276 20.04 32.13 23.19
N THR A 277 19.31 32.80 22.29
CA THR A 277 19.17 34.26 22.28
C THR A 277 17.85 34.68 21.58
N LYS A 278 16.92 35.13 22.43
CA LYS A 278 15.97 36.27 22.30
C LYS A 278 15.20 36.47 20.99
N ILE A 279 13.89 36.26 21.06
CA ILE A 279 12.90 37.16 20.44
C ILE A 279 11.90 37.53 21.55
N GLU A 280 11.55 38.81 21.56
CA GLU A 280 10.82 39.53 22.59
C GLU A 280 9.35 39.11 22.69
N GLU A 281 8.85 39.10 23.92
CA GLU A 281 7.45 38.83 24.29
C GLU A 281 6.59 40.07 24.01
N GLU A 282 5.49 39.90 23.27
CA GLU A 282 4.29 40.72 23.44
C GLU A 282 3.21 39.86 24.09
N ASP A 283 2.72 40.38 25.21
CA ASP A 283 1.83 39.80 26.19
C ASP A 283 0.38 39.80 25.66
N SER A 284 -0.25 38.62 25.62
CA SER A 284 -1.72 38.54 25.59
C SER A 284 -2.16 37.38 26.48
N GLU A 285 -2.68 37.73 27.66
CA GLU A 285 -3.25 36.82 28.63
C GLU A 285 -4.40 35.99 28.01
N LYS A 286 -4.23 34.67 27.91
CA LYS A 286 -5.35 33.71 27.84
C LYS A 286 -5.39 32.91 29.13
N LYS A 287 -6.55 32.97 29.81
CA LYS A 287 -6.88 32.19 31.01
C LYS A 287 -6.82 30.68 30.74
N PRO A 288 -6.52 29.84 31.75
CA PRO A 288 -6.61 28.40 31.60
C PRO A 288 -8.09 27.97 31.57
N GLU A 289 -8.48 27.23 30.53
CA GLU A 289 -9.76 26.52 30.47
C GLU A 289 -9.76 25.39 31.51
N SER A 290 -10.86 25.27 32.26
CA SER A 290 -11.04 24.34 33.37
C SER A 290 -11.30 22.90 32.89
N GLU A 291 -10.90 21.92 33.68
CA GLU A 291 -11.02 20.47 33.40
C GLU A 291 -12.46 20.02 33.06
N GLU A 292 -13.48 20.76 33.51
CA GLU A 292 -14.90 20.48 33.20
C GLU A 292 -15.26 20.67 31.72
N GLU A 293 -14.57 21.55 30.97
CA GLU A 293 -14.89 21.76 29.53
C GLU A 293 -14.40 20.58 28.67
N LYS A 294 -13.29 19.94 29.05
CA LYS A 294 -12.77 18.74 28.36
C LYS A 294 -13.65 17.52 28.53
N ASP A 295 -14.25 17.34 29.71
CA ASP A 295 -15.14 16.21 29.96
C ASP A 295 -16.47 16.39 29.19
N THR A 296 -16.97 17.63 29.08
CA THR A 296 -18.17 17.91 28.28
C THR A 296 -17.98 17.77 26.77
N GLU A 297 -16.78 17.99 26.22
CA GLU A 297 -16.49 17.72 24.80
C GLU A 297 -16.41 16.22 24.52
N LYS A 298 -15.80 15.45 25.43
CA LYS A 298 -15.73 13.99 25.33
C LYS A 298 -17.09 13.32 25.45
N GLU A 299 -17.92 13.77 26.38
CA GLU A 299 -19.29 13.26 26.53
C GLU A 299 -20.16 13.60 25.32
N LYS A 300 -19.97 14.78 24.71
CA LYS A 300 -20.65 15.14 23.45
C LYS A 300 -20.19 14.30 22.27
N GLU A 301 -18.89 14.00 22.16
CA GLU A 301 -18.36 13.10 21.13
C GLU A 301 -18.95 11.68 21.33
N GLU A 302 -18.95 11.14 22.55
CA GLU A 302 -19.54 9.83 22.85
C GLU A 302 -21.07 9.76 22.67
N GLU A 303 -21.81 10.84 22.96
CA GLU A 303 -23.26 10.92 22.71
C GLU A 303 -23.56 11.03 21.21
N THR A 304 -22.76 11.77 20.43
CA THR A 304 -22.90 11.78 18.97
C THR A 304 -22.53 10.44 18.33
N GLU A 305 -21.56 9.71 18.88
CA GLU A 305 -21.22 8.35 18.42
C GLU A 305 -22.34 7.35 18.69
N LYS A 306 -23.03 7.45 19.83
CA LYS A 306 -24.19 6.61 20.17
C LYS A 306 -25.43 6.91 19.32
N GLU A 307 -25.69 8.19 19.02
CA GLU A 307 -26.82 8.57 18.15
C GLU A 307 -26.59 8.18 16.67
N GLU A 308 -25.34 8.08 16.21
CA GLU A 308 -25.01 7.57 14.87
C GLU A 308 -25.05 6.03 14.80
N GLU A 309 -24.72 5.30 15.87
CA GLU A 309 -24.87 3.84 15.96
C GLU A 309 -26.35 3.39 15.86
N ASP A 310 -27.27 4.11 16.50
CA ASP A 310 -28.70 3.76 16.53
C ASP A 310 -29.45 3.99 15.21
N LYS A 311 -28.82 4.63 14.20
CA LYS A 311 -29.37 4.81 12.84
C LYS A 311 -28.86 3.80 11.82
N ALA A 312 -28.04 2.83 12.22
CA ALA A 312 -27.58 1.76 11.35
C ALA A 312 -28.70 0.74 11.08
N GLY A 313 -29.54 1.03 10.07
CA GLY A 313 -30.32 0.00 9.38
C GLY A 313 -29.42 -1.15 8.89
N GLU A 314 -30.03 -2.29 8.56
CA GLU A 314 -29.40 -3.55 8.13
C GLU A 314 -27.95 -3.38 7.66
N ARG A 315 -27.00 -3.78 8.52
CA ARG A 315 -25.55 -3.76 8.20
C ARG A 315 -25.37 -4.39 6.82
N PRO A 316 -24.93 -3.64 5.80
CA PRO A 316 -24.70 -4.24 4.49
C PRO A 316 -23.72 -5.38 4.68
N LEU A 317 -24.01 -6.56 4.10
CA LEU A 317 -23.05 -7.65 4.03
C LEU A 317 -21.75 -7.06 3.46
N PHE A 318 -20.74 -6.89 4.31
CA PHE A 318 -19.43 -6.43 3.88
C PHE A 318 -19.00 -7.35 2.74
N ALA A 319 -18.64 -6.79 1.58
CA ALA A 319 -18.05 -7.59 0.52
C ALA A 319 -16.91 -8.39 1.14
N HIS A 320 -16.98 -9.72 1.02
CA HIS A 320 -16.02 -10.57 1.67
C HIS A 320 -14.64 -10.21 1.11
N PRO A 321 -13.61 -10.00 1.95
CA PRO A 321 -12.23 -9.68 1.51
C PRO A 321 -11.59 -10.78 0.65
N SER A 322 -12.36 -11.77 0.18
CA SER A 322 -11.93 -12.88 -0.67
C SER A 322 -12.36 -12.72 -2.13
N THR A 323 -12.77 -11.52 -2.57
CA THR A 323 -12.93 -11.23 -4.01
C THR A 323 -11.96 -10.12 -4.45
N PRO A 324 -11.56 -10.11 -5.73
CA PRO A 324 -10.71 -9.05 -6.29
C PRO A 324 -11.27 -7.64 -6.06
N GLU A 325 -12.59 -7.46 -6.11
CA GLU A 325 -13.27 -6.18 -5.94
C GLU A 325 -13.27 -5.66 -4.50
N GLY A 326 -13.03 -6.54 -3.52
CA GLY A 326 -12.84 -6.20 -2.11
C GLY A 326 -11.39 -5.91 -1.75
N SER A 327 -10.47 -6.00 -2.73
CA SER A 327 -9.06 -5.62 -2.56
C SER A 327 -8.84 -4.19 -3.02
N GLY A 328 -7.80 -3.55 -2.50
CA GLY A 328 -7.40 -2.20 -2.89
C GLY A 328 -5.91 -1.99 -2.67
N ALA A 329 -5.44 -0.81 -3.03
CA ALA A 329 -4.09 -0.37 -2.70
C ALA A 329 -4.07 1.14 -2.49
N THR A 330 -3.21 1.59 -1.58
CA THR A 330 -2.74 2.97 -1.65
C THR A 330 -1.94 3.18 -2.93
N ALA A 331 -1.76 4.42 -3.34
CA ALA A 331 -0.95 4.75 -4.50
C ALA A 331 -0.25 6.09 -4.28
N VAL A 332 1.07 6.07 -4.26
CA VAL A 332 1.90 7.27 -4.39
C VAL A 332 2.69 7.18 -5.67
N VAL A 333 2.51 8.16 -6.56
CA VAL A 333 3.14 8.23 -7.88
C VAL A 333 3.96 9.50 -7.95
N VAL A 334 5.23 9.38 -8.33
CA VAL A 334 6.17 10.49 -8.49
C VAL A 334 6.63 10.52 -9.94
N LEU A 335 6.32 11.63 -10.61
CA LEU A 335 6.79 11.94 -11.95
C LEU A 335 7.97 12.91 -11.83
N VAL A 336 9.13 12.51 -12.32
CA VAL A 336 10.31 13.39 -12.44
C VAL A 336 10.41 13.83 -13.89
N VAL A 337 10.23 15.11 -14.15
CA VAL A 337 10.33 15.71 -15.48
C VAL A 337 11.66 16.45 -15.58
N GLY A 338 12.48 16.06 -16.56
CA GLY A 338 13.74 16.71 -16.87
C GLY A 338 13.58 17.92 -17.79
N GLY A 339 14.67 18.30 -18.45
CA GLY A 339 14.71 19.44 -19.38
C GLY A 339 15.28 20.71 -18.75
N GLU A 340 14.97 21.87 -19.35
CA GLU A 340 15.48 23.18 -18.91
C GLU A 340 14.87 23.63 -17.57
N ASP A 341 13.65 23.18 -17.26
CA ASP A 341 12.94 23.47 -16.01
C ASP A 341 12.47 22.16 -15.35
N PRO A 342 13.34 21.50 -14.58
CA PRO A 342 13.04 20.20 -14.01
C PRO A 342 12.02 20.31 -12.88
N VAL A 343 10.96 19.50 -12.95
CA VAL A 343 9.89 19.47 -11.95
C VAL A 343 9.66 18.06 -11.43
N ILE A 344 9.29 17.97 -10.15
CA ILE A 344 8.86 16.72 -9.52
C ILE A 344 7.38 16.91 -9.18
N ILE A 345 6.53 16.09 -9.76
CA ILE A 345 5.09 16.11 -9.53
C ILE A 345 4.72 14.84 -8.78
N THR A 346 4.05 14.98 -7.63
CA THR A 346 3.65 13.84 -6.80
C THR A 346 2.14 13.76 -6.70
N ALA A 347 1.58 12.59 -7.04
CA ALA A 347 0.17 12.26 -6.87
C ALA A 347 0.02 11.20 -5.77
N ASN A 348 -0.81 11.45 -4.75
CA ASN A 348 -1.03 10.50 -3.66
C ASN A 348 -2.51 10.22 -3.42
N ALA A 349 -2.86 8.95 -3.27
CA ALA A 349 -4.16 8.47 -2.81
C ALA A 349 -3.93 7.36 -1.77
N GLY A 350 -4.20 7.65 -0.51
CA GLY A 350 -3.97 6.75 0.62
C GLY A 350 -2.95 7.30 1.61
N ASP A 351 -2.42 6.43 2.45
CA ASP A 351 -1.49 6.78 3.53
C ASP A 351 -0.03 6.33 3.31
N SER A 352 0.29 5.88 2.10
CA SER A 352 1.65 5.90 1.58
C SER A 352 2.20 7.34 1.51
N ARG A 353 3.54 7.46 1.53
CA ARG A 353 4.19 8.78 1.60
C ARG A 353 5.40 8.92 0.68
N GLY A 354 5.39 10.00 -0.11
CA GLY A 354 6.55 10.49 -0.85
C GLY A 354 7.32 11.53 -0.04
N VAL A 355 8.65 11.44 -0.06
CA VAL A 355 9.56 12.37 0.63
C VAL A 355 10.73 12.67 -0.30
N ILE A 356 11.14 13.94 -0.37
CA ILE A 356 12.36 14.35 -1.06
C ILE A 356 13.44 14.72 -0.05
N CYS A 357 14.68 14.28 -0.30
CA CYS A 357 15.84 14.73 0.46
C CYS A 357 16.62 15.77 -0.32
N ARG A 358 16.87 16.95 0.28
CA ARG A 358 17.72 18.00 -0.30
C ARG A 358 18.66 18.54 0.77
N GLY A 359 19.97 18.47 0.51
CA GLY A 359 20.98 18.94 1.48
C GLY A 359 20.93 18.20 2.83
N GLY A 360 20.61 16.90 2.82
CA GLY A 360 20.50 16.09 4.03
C GLY A 360 19.23 16.31 4.85
N LYS A 361 18.27 17.10 4.36
CA LYS A 361 16.97 17.34 5.01
C LYS A 361 15.84 16.72 4.21
N ALA A 362 14.91 16.07 4.91
CA ALA A 362 13.71 15.46 4.35
C ALA A 362 12.57 16.48 4.28
N PHE A 363 11.86 16.51 3.15
CA PHE A 363 10.69 17.34 2.91
C PHE A 363 9.55 16.46 2.36
N PRO A 364 8.32 16.58 2.88
CA PRO A 364 7.21 15.79 2.38
C PRO A 364 6.82 16.22 0.96
N LEU A 365 6.63 15.25 0.07
CA LEU A 365 6.05 15.46 -1.27
C LEU A 365 4.54 15.20 -1.27
N SER A 366 4.04 14.40 -0.33
CA SER A 366 2.62 14.08 -0.20
C SER A 366 2.12 14.23 1.24
N HIS A 367 0.79 14.15 1.41
CA HIS A 367 0.13 14.02 2.70
C HIS A 367 -0.70 12.76 2.74
N ASP A 368 -0.70 12.09 3.89
CA ASP A 368 -1.48 10.87 4.10
C ASP A 368 -2.97 11.18 4.19
N HIS A 369 -3.78 10.35 3.52
CA HIS A 369 -5.23 10.45 3.53
C HIS A 369 -5.83 9.49 4.57
N LYS A 370 -6.12 10.01 5.77
CA LYS A 370 -6.75 9.26 6.85
C LYS A 370 -8.25 9.57 6.92
N PRO A 371 -9.12 8.60 7.27
CA PRO A 371 -10.55 8.86 7.48
C PRO A 371 -10.86 9.95 8.50
N THR A 372 -9.93 10.20 9.44
CA THR A 372 -10.04 11.25 10.46
C THR A 372 -9.66 12.64 9.98
N ASN A 373 -9.05 12.79 8.79
CA ASN A 373 -8.74 14.10 8.23
C ASN A 373 -10.05 14.87 7.95
N PRO A 374 -10.16 16.16 8.28
CA PRO A 374 -11.44 16.90 8.19
C PRO A 374 -12.13 16.83 6.83
N ASP A 375 -11.39 17.04 5.73
CA ASP A 375 -11.95 17.00 4.38
C ASP A 375 -12.35 15.59 3.95
N GLU A 376 -11.58 14.58 4.37
CA GLU A 376 -11.89 13.17 4.09
C GLU A 376 -13.14 12.74 4.85
N LYS A 377 -13.22 13.02 6.17
CA LYS A 377 -14.40 12.74 7.00
C LYS A 377 -15.64 13.40 6.42
N LYS A 378 -15.54 14.67 6.01
CA LYS A 378 -16.63 15.40 5.37
C LYS A 378 -17.11 14.73 4.08
N ARG A 379 -16.19 14.29 3.21
CA ARG A 379 -16.55 13.55 1.98
C ARG A 379 -17.23 12.23 2.31
N ILE A 380 -16.68 11.45 3.24
CA ILE A 380 -17.23 10.15 3.65
C ILE A 380 -18.66 10.29 4.15
N VAL A 381 -18.92 11.25 5.04
CA VAL A 381 -20.27 11.52 5.58
C VAL A 381 -21.21 12.02 4.50
N ALA A 382 -20.75 12.92 3.61
CA ALA A 382 -21.54 13.38 2.47
C ALA A 382 -21.91 12.24 1.50
N ALA A 383 -21.08 11.19 1.43
CA ALA A 383 -21.35 9.98 0.66
C ALA A 383 -22.19 8.93 1.41
N GLY A 384 -22.79 9.31 2.55
CA GLY A 384 -23.64 8.45 3.37
C GLY A 384 -22.89 7.34 4.11
N GLY A 385 -21.57 7.45 4.26
CA GLY A 385 -20.77 6.62 5.15
C GLY A 385 -20.57 7.28 6.51
N TYR A 386 -19.83 6.62 7.39
CA TYR A 386 -19.45 7.16 8.69
C TYR A 386 -18.00 6.82 9.03
N VAL A 387 -17.45 7.50 10.04
CA VAL A 387 -16.08 7.23 10.53
C VAL A 387 -16.15 6.89 12.01
N THR A 388 -15.82 5.64 12.35
CA THR A 388 -15.72 5.17 13.74
C THR A 388 -14.36 4.52 13.95
N ASN A 389 -13.72 4.78 15.10
CA ASN A 389 -12.39 4.24 15.43
C ASN A 389 -11.33 4.45 14.33
N GLY A 390 -11.41 5.60 13.63
CA GLY A 390 -10.53 5.93 12.50
C GLY A 390 -10.74 5.10 11.24
N ARG A 391 -11.90 4.44 11.09
CA ARG A 391 -12.25 3.58 9.95
C ARG A 391 -13.53 4.03 9.27
N VAL A 392 -13.53 4.00 7.94
CA VAL A 392 -14.71 4.18 7.10
C VAL A 392 -15.64 2.99 7.27
N ASP A 393 -16.90 3.28 7.60
CA ASP A 393 -17.96 2.30 7.84
C ASP A 393 -17.55 1.21 8.85
N GLY A 394 -16.69 1.56 9.81
CA GLY A 394 -16.13 0.66 10.82
C GLY A 394 -15.15 -0.40 10.30
N ASN A 395 -14.83 -0.39 9.00
CA ASN A 395 -14.06 -1.46 8.34
C ASN A 395 -12.68 -0.98 7.86
N LEU A 396 -12.63 -0.04 6.91
CA LEU A 396 -11.39 0.33 6.21
C LEU A 396 -10.70 1.53 6.88
N ASN A 397 -9.42 1.40 7.22
CA ASN A 397 -8.61 2.48 7.84
C ASN A 397 -7.99 3.45 6.82
N LEU A 398 -8.42 3.39 5.56
CA LEU A 398 -8.01 4.26 4.48
C LEU A 398 -9.22 5.09 4.04
N SER A 399 -8.96 6.32 3.59
CA SER A 399 -9.99 7.19 2.99
C SER A 399 -9.85 7.30 1.48
N ARG A 400 -8.67 7.01 0.93
CA ARG A 400 -8.39 6.99 -0.50
C ARG A 400 -7.58 5.75 -0.85
N ALA A 401 -7.87 5.17 -2.01
CA ALA A 401 -7.21 3.98 -2.54
C ALA A 401 -7.65 3.76 -3.99
N VAL A 402 -6.81 3.12 -4.80
CA VAL A 402 -7.22 2.46 -6.05
C VAL A 402 -7.82 1.09 -5.72
N GLY A 403 -8.76 0.58 -6.52
CA GLY A 403 -9.53 -0.61 -6.17
C GLY A 403 -10.63 -0.30 -5.15
N ASP A 404 -10.83 -1.13 -4.13
CA ASP A 404 -11.89 -0.95 -3.11
C ASP A 404 -13.26 -0.63 -3.72
N LEU A 405 -13.56 -1.28 -4.86
CA LEU A 405 -14.66 -0.90 -5.74
C LEU A 405 -16.02 -0.99 -5.03
N PHE A 406 -16.12 -1.82 -4.00
CA PHE A 406 -17.30 -1.91 -3.14
C PHE A 406 -17.71 -0.56 -2.52
N TYR A 407 -16.76 0.28 -2.13
CA TYR A 407 -17.02 1.59 -1.52
C TYR A 407 -17.32 2.69 -2.56
N LYS A 408 -17.30 2.34 -3.84
CA LYS A 408 -17.38 3.26 -4.99
C LYS A 408 -18.67 3.08 -5.82
N GLN A 409 -19.73 2.56 -5.19
CA GLN A 409 -20.97 2.15 -5.87
C GLN A 409 -22.11 3.17 -5.78
N THR A 410 -21.88 4.36 -5.20
CA THR A 410 -22.94 5.38 -5.07
C THR A 410 -23.18 6.02 -6.44
N LYS A 411 -24.29 5.67 -7.11
CA LYS A 411 -24.55 6.03 -8.52
C LYS A 411 -24.66 7.53 -8.76
N GLU A 412 -25.16 8.25 -7.78
CA GLU A 412 -25.44 9.69 -7.85
C GLU A 412 -24.18 10.54 -7.60
N LEU A 413 -23.09 9.93 -7.13
CA LEU A 413 -21.86 10.63 -6.79
C LEU A 413 -20.78 10.44 -7.86
N PRO A 414 -20.04 11.50 -8.23
CA PRO A 414 -18.87 11.35 -9.08
C PRO A 414 -17.79 10.51 -8.38
N ALA A 415 -16.86 9.94 -9.14
CA ALA A 415 -15.80 9.07 -8.62
C ALA A 415 -14.96 9.71 -7.49
N LYS A 416 -14.73 11.03 -7.56
CA LYS A 416 -14.02 11.80 -6.53
C LYS A 416 -14.79 12.01 -5.22
N ALA A 417 -16.11 11.78 -5.22
CA ALA A 417 -17.00 12.03 -4.09
C ALA A 417 -17.52 10.74 -3.43
N GLN A 418 -17.02 9.58 -3.83
CA GLN A 418 -17.33 8.29 -3.19
C GLN A 418 -16.76 8.22 -1.76
N ARG A 419 -17.24 7.27 -0.94
CA ARG A 419 -16.76 7.08 0.44
C ARG A 419 -15.25 6.86 0.47
N ILE A 420 -14.79 5.93 -0.36
CA ILE A 420 -13.38 5.77 -0.73
C ILE A 420 -13.22 6.26 -2.15
N THR A 421 -12.18 7.04 -2.43
CA THR A 421 -11.90 7.53 -3.78
C THR A 421 -10.47 7.24 -4.20
N ALA A 422 -10.25 6.97 -5.49
CA ALA A 422 -8.91 6.94 -6.07
C ALA A 422 -8.38 8.33 -6.41
N PHE A 423 -9.22 9.38 -6.35
CA PHE A 423 -8.81 10.73 -6.75
C PHE A 423 -7.62 11.23 -5.90
N PRO A 424 -6.45 11.51 -6.49
CA PRO A 424 -5.26 11.82 -5.74
C PRO A 424 -5.15 13.32 -5.45
N ASP A 425 -4.45 13.66 -4.37
CA ASP A 425 -3.88 14.98 -4.21
C ASP A 425 -2.60 15.06 -5.04
N VAL A 426 -2.45 16.13 -5.83
CA VAL A 426 -1.28 16.37 -6.69
C VAL A 426 -0.53 17.62 -6.24
N ARG A 427 0.81 17.54 -6.19
CA ARG A 427 1.72 18.58 -5.74
C ARG A 427 2.91 18.77 -6.65
#